data_AF-A0A0R1H0T1-F1
#
_entry.id   AF-A0A0R1H0T1-F1
#
_cell.length_a   1.000
_cell.length_b   1.000
_cell.length_c   1.000
_cell.angle_alpha   90.00
_cell.angle_beta   90.00
_cell.angle_gamma   90.00
#
_symmetry.space_group_name_H-M   'P 1'
#
loop_
_entity.id
_entity.type
_entity.pdbx_description
1 polymer ?
#
loop_
_entity_poly.entity_id
_entity_poly.type
_entity_poly.pdbx_seq_one_letter_code
_entity_poly.pdbx_strand_id
1 'polypeptide(L)'
;MIVGILILTVILTIVGWTLPKSWLGRIITGSLGLLLTLGVVSLMTLNFTHHWGMHKVTTTTTHQIYTAGQTTSPANLLLTKVLGTEHNYYVMVYRDQAHQKKATAHFIPDTDQPVTAAKTTTAYHYGKFKQAQVVTKTTRWRWRSARDRWWLNLGDQSGELIKKRIVVQLPQQTWLALTTTQAKQVAAHQKTATTAITQAALKQKLTLGTQAYLKQHPKATARQVKTYQQQLLAILTIQGLRTVLRTS
;
A
#
# COMPACT_ATOMS: atom_id res chain seq x y z
N MET A 1 -4.07 -23.29 -24.72
CA MET A 1 -4.98 -24.04 -25.60
C MET A 1 -5.58 -23.18 -26.68
N ILE A 2 -6.11 -21.99 -26.37
CA ILE A 2 -6.74 -21.11 -27.35
C ILE A 2 -5.87 -20.76 -28.58
N VAL A 3 -4.54 -20.64 -28.47
CA VAL A 3 -3.65 -20.48 -29.65
C VAL A 3 -3.73 -21.69 -30.60
N GLY A 4 -3.77 -22.90 -30.06
CA GLY A 4 -3.90 -24.11 -30.86
C GLY A 4 -5.26 -24.17 -31.58
N ILE A 5 -6.32 -23.72 -30.92
CA ILE A 5 -7.66 -23.60 -31.53
C ILE A 5 -7.63 -22.57 -32.65
N LEU A 6 -6.97 -21.43 -32.45
CA LEU A 6 -6.83 -20.41 -33.50
C LEU A 6 -6.15 -20.96 -34.75
N ILE A 7 -5.03 -21.70 -34.58
CA ILE A 7 -4.32 -22.34 -35.69
C ILE A 7 -5.26 -23.33 -36.41
N LEU A 8 -5.98 -24.15 -35.65
CA LEU A 8 -6.93 -25.12 -36.20
C LEU A 8 -8.05 -24.43 -37.01
N THR A 9 -8.66 -23.37 -36.48
CA THR A 9 -9.75 -22.65 -37.18
C THR A 9 -9.24 -21.93 -38.42
N VAL A 10 -8.00 -21.42 -38.41
CA VAL A 10 -7.37 -20.83 -39.60
C VAL A 10 -7.17 -21.89 -40.69
N ILE A 11 -6.65 -23.07 -40.34
CA ILE A 11 -6.49 -24.19 -41.30
C ILE A 11 -7.86 -24.62 -41.85
N LEU A 12 -8.87 -24.76 -41.00
CA LEU A 12 -10.24 -25.09 -41.41
C LEU A 12 -10.82 -24.04 -42.35
N THR A 13 -10.51 -22.76 -42.15
CA THR A 13 -10.90 -21.69 -43.06
C THR A 13 -10.29 -21.91 -44.45
N ILE A 14 -8.97 -22.12 -44.53
CA ILE A 14 -8.25 -22.33 -45.79
C ILE A 14 -8.78 -23.58 -46.51
N VAL A 15 -8.88 -24.70 -45.79
CA VAL A 15 -9.40 -25.97 -46.31
C VAL A 15 -10.85 -25.82 -46.77
N GLY A 16 -11.66 -25.11 -46.00
CA GLY A 16 -13.07 -24.86 -46.28
C GLY A 16 -13.30 -24.06 -47.56
N TRP A 17 -12.40 -23.13 -47.90
CA TRP A 17 -12.48 -22.38 -49.17
C TRP A 17 -11.89 -23.13 -50.37
N THR A 18 -11.01 -24.11 -50.16
CA THR A 18 -10.18 -24.72 -51.22
C THR A 18 -10.64 -26.13 -51.64
N LEU A 19 -10.94 -27.01 -50.69
CA LEU A 19 -11.20 -28.44 -50.98
C LEU A 19 -12.60 -28.76 -51.55
N PRO A 20 -13.71 -28.15 -51.10
CA PRO A 20 -15.03 -28.51 -51.63
C PRO A 20 -15.12 -28.26 -53.13
N LYS A 21 -15.72 -29.20 -53.87
CA LYS A 21 -15.87 -29.10 -55.33
C LYS A 21 -17.01 -28.16 -55.74
N SER A 22 -18.08 -28.11 -54.96
CA SER A 22 -19.23 -27.25 -55.23
C SER A 22 -18.97 -25.83 -54.70
N TRP A 23 -19.39 -24.84 -55.48
CA TRP A 23 -19.31 -23.42 -55.11
C TRP A 23 -20.00 -23.13 -53.78
N LEU A 24 -21.22 -23.66 -53.59
CA LEU A 24 -21.97 -23.53 -52.35
C LEU A 24 -21.25 -24.19 -51.16
N GLY A 25 -20.64 -25.36 -51.37
CA GLY A 25 -19.85 -26.03 -50.35
C GLY A 25 -18.71 -25.15 -49.85
N ARG A 26 -17.94 -24.54 -50.77
CA ARG A 26 -16.85 -23.62 -50.44
C ARG A 26 -17.31 -22.43 -49.61
N ILE A 27 -18.40 -21.78 -50.03
CA ILE A 27 -18.95 -20.64 -49.30
C ILE A 27 -19.36 -21.04 -47.89
N ILE A 28 -20.11 -22.14 -47.73
CA ILE A 28 -20.62 -22.56 -46.42
C ILE A 28 -19.46 -22.93 -45.49
N THR A 29 -18.57 -23.83 -45.92
CA THR A 29 -17.49 -24.32 -45.05
C THR A 29 -16.41 -23.27 -44.82
N GLY A 30 -16.07 -22.50 -45.84
CA GLY A 30 -15.11 -21.41 -45.74
C GLY A 30 -15.62 -20.27 -44.85
N SER A 31 -16.88 -19.87 -44.99
CA SER A 31 -17.49 -18.84 -44.14
C SER A 31 -17.65 -19.32 -42.70
N LEU A 32 -18.01 -20.60 -42.49
CA LEU A 32 -18.07 -21.18 -41.14
C LEU A 32 -16.69 -21.16 -40.47
N GLY A 33 -15.64 -21.58 -41.17
CA GLY A 33 -14.27 -21.52 -40.66
C GLY A 33 -13.84 -20.09 -40.32
N LEU A 34 -14.18 -19.13 -41.20
CA LEU A 34 -13.90 -17.72 -40.97
C LEU A 34 -14.65 -17.19 -39.73
N LEU A 35 -15.94 -17.51 -39.58
CA LEU A 35 -16.74 -17.12 -38.42
C LEU A 35 -16.16 -17.70 -37.12
N LEU A 36 -15.72 -18.97 -37.14
CA LEU A 36 -15.05 -19.59 -35.98
C LEU A 36 -13.74 -18.88 -35.65
N THR A 37 -12.93 -18.56 -36.66
CA THR A 37 -11.67 -17.82 -36.47
C THR A 37 -11.93 -16.44 -35.87
N LEU A 38 -12.90 -15.69 -36.39
CA LEU A 38 -13.31 -14.40 -35.84
C LEU A 38 -13.80 -14.56 -34.39
N GLY A 39 -14.55 -15.63 -34.08
CA GLY A 39 -14.99 -15.93 -32.73
C GLY A 39 -13.81 -16.15 -31.76
N VAL A 40 -12.81 -16.94 -32.15
CA VAL A 40 -11.61 -17.20 -31.34
C VAL A 40 -10.80 -15.92 -31.13
N VAL A 41 -10.56 -15.14 -32.19
CA VAL A 41 -9.85 -13.85 -32.10
C VAL A 41 -10.61 -12.91 -31.16
N SER A 42 -11.93 -12.78 -31.32
CA SER A 42 -12.76 -11.95 -30.45
C SER A 42 -12.66 -12.38 -28.98
N LEU A 43 -12.66 -13.70 -28.73
CA LEU A 43 -12.51 -14.26 -27.38
C LEU A 43 -11.15 -13.92 -26.77
N MET A 44 -10.08 -14.04 -27.56
CA MET A 44 -8.73 -13.67 -27.16
C MET A 44 -8.65 -12.17 -26.83
N THR A 45 -9.20 -11.32 -27.70
CA THR A 45 -9.25 -9.87 -27.47
C THR A 45 -9.98 -9.55 -26.17
N LEU A 46 -11.14 -10.15 -25.93
CA LEU A 46 -11.89 -9.96 -24.68
C LEU A 46 -11.13 -10.46 -23.45
N ASN A 47 -10.45 -11.60 -23.55
CA ASN A 47 -9.60 -12.10 -22.47
C ASN A 47 -8.43 -11.14 -22.16
N PHE A 48 -7.76 -10.61 -23.18
CA PHE A 48 -6.63 -9.68 -23.00
C PHE A 48 -7.04 -8.28 -22.52
N THR A 49 -8.11 -7.72 -23.08
CA THR A 49 -8.49 -6.32 -22.85
C THR A 49 -9.48 -6.14 -21.70
N HIS A 50 -10.37 -7.12 -21.51
CA HIS A 50 -11.45 -7.06 -20.52
C HIS A 50 -11.33 -8.15 -19.44
N HIS A 51 -10.24 -8.93 -19.46
CA HIS A 51 -9.98 -9.99 -18.48
C HIS A 51 -11.12 -11.01 -18.38
N TRP A 52 -11.71 -11.37 -19.54
CA TRP A 52 -12.79 -12.35 -19.62
C TRP A 52 -12.35 -13.73 -19.06
N GLY A 53 -13.22 -14.39 -18.29
CA GLY A 53 -12.85 -15.59 -17.52
C GLY A 53 -12.07 -15.32 -16.23
N MET A 54 -11.77 -14.06 -15.89
CA MET A 54 -11.11 -13.66 -14.64
C MET A 54 -12.03 -12.83 -13.73
N HIS A 55 -11.64 -12.75 -12.45
CA HIS A 55 -12.26 -11.90 -11.44
C HIS A 55 -11.18 -11.22 -10.60
N LYS A 56 -11.58 -10.16 -9.89
CA LYS A 56 -10.68 -9.36 -9.06
C LYS A 56 -10.58 -9.99 -7.68
N VAL A 57 -9.36 -10.23 -7.20
CA VAL A 57 -9.10 -10.69 -5.83
C VAL A 57 -8.26 -9.65 -5.12
N THR A 58 -8.74 -9.19 -3.96
CA THR A 58 -8.01 -8.26 -3.10
C THR A 58 -7.44 -9.01 -1.91
N THR A 59 -6.12 -8.99 -1.77
CA THR A 59 -5.43 -9.46 -0.56
C THR A 59 -5.03 -8.28 0.30
N THR A 60 -5.14 -8.44 1.61
CA THR A 60 -4.71 -7.43 2.59
C THR A 60 -3.59 -8.00 3.43
N THR A 61 -2.45 -7.30 3.48
CA THR A 61 -1.38 -7.60 4.42
C THR A 61 -1.21 -6.43 5.38
N THR A 62 -0.81 -6.73 6.60
CA THR A 62 -0.60 -5.73 7.65
C THR A 62 0.73 -6.03 8.33
N HIS A 63 1.56 -4.99 8.43
CA HIS A 63 2.86 -5.08 9.09
C HIS A 63 3.01 -3.92 10.05
N GLN A 64 3.40 -4.22 11.29
CA GLN A 64 3.72 -3.18 12.27
C GLN A 64 4.97 -2.41 11.82
N ILE A 65 5.00 -1.10 12.09
CA ILE A 65 6.16 -0.25 11.84
C ILE A 65 6.64 0.42 13.12
N TYR A 66 7.88 0.88 13.09
CA TYR A 66 8.55 1.54 14.19
C TYR A 66 9.09 2.90 13.78
N THR A 67 9.26 3.79 14.76
CA THR A 67 9.65 5.19 14.57
C THR A 67 10.87 5.35 13.67
N ALA A 68 10.91 6.41 12.89
CA ALA A 68 12.10 6.87 12.17
C ALA A 68 13.06 7.71 13.03
N GLY A 69 12.56 8.24 14.15
CA GLY A 69 13.35 9.04 15.10
C GLY A 69 14.35 8.21 15.92
N GLN A 70 14.95 8.81 16.94
CA GLN A 70 15.77 8.05 17.88
C GLN A 70 14.90 7.03 18.64
N THR A 71 15.41 5.81 18.84
CA THR A 71 14.69 4.75 19.57
C THR A 71 14.49 5.08 21.06
N THR A 72 15.31 5.99 21.59
CA THR A 72 15.22 6.53 22.96
C THR A 72 14.23 7.67 23.08
N SER A 73 13.75 8.23 21.97
CA SER A 73 12.75 9.29 21.99
C SER A 73 11.40 8.73 22.43
N PRO A 74 10.69 9.39 23.37
CA PRO A 74 9.33 8.98 23.73
C PRO A 74 8.33 9.24 22.60
N ALA A 75 8.63 10.17 21.67
CA ALA A 75 7.82 10.45 20.50
C ALA A 75 8.21 9.55 19.31
N ASN A 76 7.21 8.98 18.63
CA ASN A 76 7.43 8.26 17.38
C ASN A 76 7.26 9.18 16.17
N LEU A 77 8.15 9.05 15.19
CA LEU A 77 8.18 9.88 13.99
C LEU A 77 8.01 9.03 12.74
N LEU A 78 7.28 9.55 11.77
CA LEU A 78 7.28 9.07 10.38
C LEU A 78 7.84 10.20 9.52
N LEU A 79 8.87 9.96 8.71
CA LEU A 79 9.30 10.98 7.74
C LEU A 79 8.62 10.71 6.40
N THR A 80 8.18 11.77 5.75
CA THR A 80 7.38 11.71 4.53
C THR A 80 7.95 12.64 3.48
N LYS A 81 7.94 12.18 2.22
CA LYS A 81 8.27 12.99 1.06
C LYS A 81 7.22 12.69 -0.02
N VAL A 82 6.48 13.71 -0.44
CA VAL A 82 5.57 13.59 -1.58
C VAL A 82 6.38 13.45 -2.88
N LEU A 83 5.91 12.63 -3.79
CA LEU A 83 6.42 12.47 -5.15
C LEU A 83 5.45 13.11 -6.13
N GLY A 84 5.90 14.12 -6.87
CA GLY A 84 5.06 14.88 -7.80
C GLY A 84 4.16 15.91 -7.11
N THR A 85 3.13 16.35 -7.83
CA THR A 85 2.15 17.34 -7.38
C THR A 85 0.87 16.72 -6.80
N GLU A 86 0.66 15.42 -7.03
CA GLU A 86 -0.53 14.72 -6.58
C GLU A 86 -0.40 14.21 -5.14
N HIS A 87 -1.51 14.30 -4.40
CA HIS A 87 -1.64 13.61 -3.13
C HIS A 87 -1.71 12.10 -3.35
N ASN A 88 -1.17 11.31 -2.42
CA ASN A 88 -1.14 9.83 -2.42
C ASN A 88 0.06 9.16 -3.12
N TYR A 89 1.15 9.89 -3.33
CA TYR A 89 2.45 9.32 -3.70
C TYR A 89 3.49 9.81 -2.70
N TYR A 90 3.83 8.98 -1.72
CA TYR A 90 4.71 9.31 -0.61
C TYR A 90 5.80 8.25 -0.50
N VAL A 91 7.06 8.71 -0.52
CA VAL A 91 8.16 7.96 0.09
C VAL A 91 8.09 8.20 1.59
N MET A 92 8.16 7.11 2.35
CA MET A 92 8.06 7.16 3.80
C MET A 92 9.28 6.53 4.43
N VAL A 93 9.79 7.12 5.49
CA VAL A 93 10.93 6.57 6.24
C VAL A 93 10.42 6.08 7.58
N TYR A 94 10.69 4.81 7.89
CA TYR A 94 10.38 4.15 9.16
C TYR A 94 11.27 2.92 9.34
N ARG A 95 11.15 2.25 10.50
CA ARG A 95 11.82 0.98 10.79
C ARG A 95 10.85 -0.19 10.70
N ASP A 96 11.29 -1.31 10.15
CA ASP A 96 10.49 -2.55 10.08
C ASP A 96 10.54 -3.33 11.39
N GLN A 97 11.61 -3.12 12.18
CA GLN A 97 11.84 -3.83 13.44
C GLN A 97 12.23 -2.86 14.56
N ALA A 98 11.81 -3.16 15.79
CA ALA A 98 12.07 -2.31 16.97
C ALA A 98 13.57 -2.08 17.23
N HIS A 99 14.40 -3.10 16.96
CA HIS A 99 15.83 -3.11 17.24
C HIS A 99 16.69 -2.65 16.04
N GLN A 100 16.07 -2.24 14.94
CA GLN A 100 16.79 -1.78 13.76
C GLN A 100 17.52 -0.46 14.06
N LYS A 101 18.83 -0.42 13.80
CA LYS A 101 19.65 0.77 14.13
C LYS A 101 19.22 2.01 13.35
N LYS A 102 18.99 1.87 12.05
CA LYS A 102 18.63 2.96 11.13
C LYS A 102 17.24 2.72 10.52
N ALA A 103 16.48 3.80 10.38
CA ALA A 103 15.26 3.78 9.57
C ALA A 103 15.61 3.78 8.08
N THR A 104 14.77 3.16 7.27
CA THR A 104 14.96 3.02 5.82
C THR A 104 13.81 3.69 5.07
N ALA A 105 14.07 4.10 3.84
CA ALA A 105 13.05 4.64 2.95
C ALA A 105 12.24 3.49 2.34
N HIS A 106 10.92 3.67 2.32
CA HIS A 106 9.93 2.74 1.84
C HIS A 106 9.07 3.39 0.76
N PHE A 107 8.49 2.53 -0.07
CA PHE A 107 7.59 2.91 -1.18
C PHE A 107 8.25 3.82 -2.22
N ILE A 108 9.54 3.65 -2.43
CA ILE A 108 10.24 4.21 -3.59
C ILE A 108 9.64 3.51 -4.83
N PRO A 109 9.10 4.27 -5.81
CA PRO A 109 8.57 3.69 -7.04
C PRO A 109 9.65 2.89 -7.76
N ASP A 110 9.29 1.70 -8.21
CA ASP A 110 10.14 0.86 -9.04
C ASP A 110 10.22 1.45 -10.46
N THR A 111 11.39 1.96 -10.83
CA THR A 111 11.64 2.58 -12.14
C THR A 111 11.70 1.56 -13.27
N ASP A 112 12.01 0.29 -12.95
CA ASP A 112 12.08 -0.79 -13.94
C ASP A 112 10.67 -1.32 -14.28
N GLN A 113 9.67 -1.03 -13.43
CA GLN A 113 8.27 -1.42 -13.62
C GLN A 113 7.31 -0.22 -13.52
N PRO A 114 7.36 0.72 -14.48
CA PRO A 114 6.60 1.98 -14.42
C PRO A 114 5.08 1.77 -14.38
N VAL A 115 4.55 0.74 -15.05
CA VAL A 115 3.12 0.40 -15.01
C VAL A 115 2.69 -0.05 -13.61
N THR A 116 3.51 -0.87 -12.94
CA THR A 116 3.26 -1.31 -11.55
C THR A 116 3.35 -0.13 -10.59
N ALA A 117 4.34 0.74 -10.78
CA ALA A 117 4.50 1.96 -10.00
C ALA A 117 3.29 2.90 -10.14
N ALA A 118 2.81 3.15 -11.36
CA ALA A 118 1.63 3.99 -11.62
C ALA A 118 0.35 3.45 -10.98
N LYS A 119 0.19 2.12 -10.92
CA LYS A 119 -0.93 1.43 -10.25
C LYS A 119 -0.81 1.38 -8.71
N THR A 120 0.28 1.90 -8.15
CA THR A 120 0.56 1.88 -6.71
C THR A 120 0.34 3.26 -6.08
N THR A 121 -0.53 3.32 -5.09
CA THR A 121 -0.79 4.53 -4.30
C THR A 121 -0.35 4.30 -2.86
N THR A 122 0.11 5.37 -2.23
CA THR A 122 0.70 5.37 -0.88
C THR A 122 0.15 6.55 -0.11
N ALA A 123 -0.37 6.33 1.08
CA ALA A 123 -0.88 7.42 1.91
C ALA A 123 -0.61 7.11 3.38
N TYR A 124 -0.80 8.10 4.24
CA TYR A 124 -0.85 7.88 5.67
C TYR A 124 -2.08 8.57 6.24
N HIS A 125 -2.59 8.09 7.36
CA HIS A 125 -3.63 8.78 8.11
C HIS A 125 -3.51 8.47 9.60
N TYR A 126 -4.04 9.40 10.39
CA TYR A 126 -4.14 9.25 11.84
C TYR A 126 -5.45 8.60 12.23
N GLY A 127 -5.43 7.85 13.32
CA GLY A 127 -6.63 7.26 13.90
C GLY A 127 -6.39 6.71 15.30
N LYS A 128 -7.44 6.09 15.86
CA LYS A 128 -7.40 5.38 17.15
C LYS A 128 -6.79 3.98 16.96
N PHE A 129 -5.51 3.93 16.64
CA PHE A 129 -4.76 2.68 16.47
C PHE A 129 -3.91 2.40 17.70
N LYS A 130 -3.80 1.12 18.09
CA LYS A 130 -2.94 0.69 19.20
C LYS A 130 -1.46 0.84 18.87
N GLN A 131 -1.10 0.54 17.63
CA GLN A 131 0.28 0.56 17.11
C GLN A 131 0.25 1.13 15.69
N ALA A 132 1.39 1.66 15.24
CA ALA A 132 1.52 2.06 13.85
C ALA A 132 1.76 0.85 12.96
N GLN A 133 1.09 0.83 11.80
CA GLN A 133 1.15 -0.29 10.88
C GLN A 133 0.97 0.16 9.44
N VAL A 134 1.55 -0.59 8.52
CA VAL A 134 1.34 -0.45 7.08
C VAL A 134 0.27 -1.48 6.69
N VAL A 135 -0.82 -1.00 6.10
CA VAL A 135 -1.85 -1.84 5.49
C VAL A 135 -1.68 -1.79 3.99
N THR A 136 -1.35 -2.92 3.38
CA THR A 136 -1.23 -3.05 1.93
C THR A 136 -2.41 -3.84 1.39
N LYS A 137 -3.21 -3.20 0.54
CA LYS A 137 -4.27 -3.86 -0.24
C LYS A 137 -3.80 -4.02 -1.67
N THR A 138 -3.66 -5.27 -2.12
CA THR A 138 -3.24 -5.60 -3.47
C THR A 138 -4.41 -6.26 -4.19
N THR A 139 -4.84 -5.67 -5.31
CA THR A 139 -5.90 -6.25 -6.14
C THR A 139 -5.28 -6.77 -7.42
N ARG A 140 -5.46 -8.07 -7.70
CA ARG A 140 -4.94 -8.74 -8.89
C ARG A 140 -6.05 -9.51 -9.60
N TRP A 141 -5.88 -9.72 -10.90
CA TRP A 141 -6.73 -10.63 -11.66
C TRP A 141 -6.41 -12.08 -11.32
N ARG A 142 -7.46 -12.89 -11.14
CA ARG A 142 -7.38 -14.34 -10.93
C ARG A 142 -8.40 -15.04 -11.80
N TRP A 143 -8.03 -16.21 -12.32
CA TRP A 143 -8.95 -17.07 -13.05
C TRP A 143 -10.15 -17.47 -12.18
N ARG A 144 -11.35 -17.43 -12.75
CA ARG A 144 -12.58 -17.85 -12.05
C ARG A 144 -12.61 -19.35 -11.82
N SER A 145 -12.05 -20.13 -12.75
CA SER A 145 -11.96 -21.58 -12.65
C SER A 145 -10.70 -22.13 -13.31
N ALA A 146 -10.37 -23.39 -13.01
CA ALA A 146 -9.30 -24.12 -13.69
C ALA A 146 -9.57 -24.27 -15.21
N ARG A 147 -10.85 -24.35 -15.61
CA ARG A 147 -11.25 -24.44 -17.03
C ARG A 147 -10.95 -23.14 -17.77
N ASP A 148 -11.31 -21.99 -17.20
CA ASP A 148 -11.04 -20.68 -17.81
C ASP A 148 -9.53 -20.50 -18.02
N ARG A 149 -8.74 -20.86 -16.99
CA ARG A 149 -7.28 -20.90 -17.10
C ARG A 149 -6.83 -21.81 -18.23
N TRP A 150 -7.30 -23.05 -18.29
CA TRP A 150 -6.81 -24.01 -19.29
C TRP A 150 -7.10 -23.55 -20.72
N TRP A 151 -8.31 -23.06 -20.98
CA TRP A 151 -8.73 -22.58 -22.30
C TRP A 151 -8.05 -21.27 -22.68
N LEU A 152 -8.16 -20.25 -21.84
CA LEU A 152 -7.88 -18.85 -22.18
C LEU A 152 -6.48 -18.36 -21.79
N ASN A 153 -5.71 -19.11 -21.00
CA ASN A 153 -4.42 -18.64 -20.51
C ASN A 153 -3.42 -18.42 -21.64
N LEU A 154 -2.93 -17.18 -21.73
CA LEU A 154 -1.96 -16.70 -22.70
C LEU A 154 -0.90 -15.88 -21.96
N GLY A 155 0.21 -16.50 -21.59
CA GLY A 155 1.26 -15.88 -20.78
C GLY A 155 0.86 -15.67 -19.31
N ASP A 156 1.41 -14.64 -18.67
CA ASP A 156 1.26 -14.36 -17.22
C ASP A 156 0.09 -13.41 -16.89
N GLN A 157 -1.05 -13.59 -17.54
CA GLN A 157 -2.26 -12.77 -17.31
C GLN A 157 -2.81 -12.92 -15.88
N SER A 158 -2.69 -14.13 -15.32
CA SER A 158 -3.10 -14.37 -13.94
C SER A 158 -2.08 -13.79 -12.97
N GLY A 159 -2.55 -12.89 -12.11
CA GLY A 159 -1.69 -12.16 -11.19
C GLY A 159 -1.37 -10.75 -11.68
N GLU A 160 -1.84 -10.32 -12.84
CA GLU A 160 -1.68 -8.93 -13.28
C GLU A 160 -2.21 -7.97 -12.19
N LEU A 161 -1.42 -6.95 -11.87
CA LEU A 161 -1.79 -5.95 -10.89
C LEU A 161 -2.89 -5.04 -11.46
N ILE A 162 -3.99 -4.91 -10.73
CA ILE A 162 -5.04 -3.92 -11.02
C ILE A 162 -4.73 -2.63 -10.28
N LYS A 163 -4.53 -2.74 -8.96
CA LYS A 163 -4.18 -1.63 -8.09
C LYS A 163 -3.50 -2.13 -6.82
N LYS A 164 -2.57 -1.34 -6.32
CA LYS A 164 -1.94 -1.53 -5.00
C LYS A 164 -2.16 -0.27 -4.18
N ARG A 165 -2.78 -0.39 -3.01
CA ARG A 165 -2.99 0.72 -2.10
C ARG A 165 -2.27 0.43 -0.80
N ILE A 166 -1.33 1.28 -0.46
CA ILE A 166 -0.52 1.19 0.74
C ILE A 166 -0.91 2.34 1.65
N VAL A 167 -1.32 2.04 2.88
CA VAL A 167 -1.70 3.07 3.84
C VAL A 167 -1.00 2.84 5.16
N VAL A 168 -0.22 3.84 5.59
CA VAL A 168 0.37 3.87 6.92
C VAL A 168 -0.63 4.43 7.92
N GLN A 169 -1.02 3.60 8.87
CA GLN A 169 -1.93 3.92 9.97
C GLN A 169 -1.12 4.37 11.17
N LEU A 170 -1.36 5.60 11.63
CA LEU A 170 -0.62 6.23 12.71
C LEU A 170 -1.50 6.49 13.94
N PRO A 171 -1.11 6.05 15.14
CA PRO A 171 -1.74 6.48 16.38
C PRO A 171 -1.69 8.01 16.54
N GLN A 172 -2.84 8.67 16.62
CA GLN A 172 -2.97 10.14 16.59
C GLN A 172 -2.18 10.87 17.70
N GLN A 173 -1.99 10.20 18.84
CA GLN A 173 -1.44 10.76 20.06
C GLN A 173 0.06 10.51 20.23
N THR A 174 0.59 9.41 19.71
CA THR A 174 1.96 8.94 19.97
C THR A 174 2.84 8.92 18.71
N TRP A 175 2.29 9.36 17.56
CA TRP A 175 3.02 9.51 16.31
C TRP A 175 2.90 10.92 15.71
N LEU A 176 3.97 11.34 15.05
CA LEU A 176 4.02 12.57 14.27
C LEU A 176 4.68 12.30 12.91
N ALA A 177 3.91 12.46 11.83
CA ALA A 177 4.42 12.49 10.47
C ALA A 177 5.00 13.87 10.15
N LEU A 178 6.21 13.89 9.60
CA LEU A 178 6.96 15.10 9.28
C LEU A 178 7.36 15.07 7.80
N THR A 179 7.25 16.19 7.11
CA THR A 179 7.92 16.37 5.82
C THR A 179 9.43 16.51 6.01
N THR A 180 10.21 16.36 4.94
CA THR A 180 11.66 16.58 4.98
C THR A 180 12.03 17.96 5.56
N THR A 181 11.27 19.00 5.21
CA THR A 181 11.46 20.37 5.72
C THR A 181 11.13 20.46 7.21
N GLN A 182 9.98 19.93 7.62
CA GLN A 182 9.56 19.89 9.03
C GLN A 182 10.53 19.09 9.90
N ALA A 183 11.08 17.98 9.37
CA ALA A 183 12.07 17.19 10.06
C ALA A 183 13.38 17.96 10.27
N LYS A 184 13.83 18.72 9.27
CA LYS A 184 14.99 19.63 9.40
C LYS A 184 14.73 20.74 10.42
N GLN A 185 13.54 21.35 10.42
CA GLN A 185 13.15 22.35 11.41
C GLN A 185 13.18 21.74 12.82
N VAL A 186 12.52 20.60 13.02
CA VAL A 186 12.55 19.90 14.31
C VAL A 186 13.97 19.54 14.73
N ALA A 187 14.83 19.11 13.81
CA ALA A 187 16.23 18.77 14.10
C ALA A 187 17.08 20.01 14.46
N ALA A 188 16.91 21.11 13.73
CA ALA A 188 17.58 22.39 14.00
C ALA A 188 17.16 22.94 15.35
N HIS A 189 15.87 22.84 15.65
CA HIS A 189 15.34 23.19 16.95
C HIS A 189 15.62 22.11 17.98
N GLN A 190 16.00 20.87 17.68
CA GLN A 190 16.23 19.81 18.69
C GLN A 190 17.46 20.03 19.56
N LYS A 191 18.47 20.72 19.03
CA LYS A 191 19.58 21.25 19.84
C LYS A 191 19.11 22.27 20.88
N THR A 192 17.94 22.87 20.65
CA THR A 192 17.25 23.77 21.58
C THR A 192 15.94 23.17 22.15
N ALA A 193 15.34 22.07 21.65
CA ALA A 193 13.94 21.67 21.87
C ALA A 193 13.72 20.84 23.13
N THR A 194 14.74 20.75 23.98
CA THR A 194 14.51 20.75 25.43
C THR A 194 13.81 22.04 25.93
N THR A 195 13.47 23.01 25.06
CA THR A 195 12.85 24.31 25.42
C THR A 195 11.45 24.62 24.86
N ALA A 196 10.80 23.81 24.01
CA ALA A 196 9.40 24.08 23.63
C ALA A 196 8.42 23.85 24.80
N ILE A 197 8.79 22.95 25.71
CA ILE A 197 8.30 22.83 27.08
C ILE A 197 9.57 22.76 27.91
N THR A 198 9.81 23.73 28.80
CA THR A 198 10.97 23.67 29.70
C THR A 198 10.96 22.33 30.44
N GLN A 199 12.13 21.75 30.75
CA GLN A 199 12.18 20.49 31.53
C GLN A 199 11.33 20.58 32.81
N ALA A 200 11.24 21.77 33.42
CA ALA A 200 10.37 22.06 34.55
C ALA A 200 8.87 21.94 34.19
N ALA A 201 8.40 22.60 33.12
CA ALA A 201 7.00 22.50 32.68
C ALA A 201 6.62 21.08 32.22
N LEU A 202 7.55 20.32 31.65
CA LEU A 202 7.33 18.93 31.27
C LEU A 202 7.16 18.05 32.51
N LYS A 203 8.08 18.17 33.49
CA LYS A 203 7.98 17.48 34.78
C LYS A 203 6.66 17.81 35.47
N GLN A 204 6.27 19.09 35.50
CA GLN A 204 5.02 19.53 36.13
C GLN A 204 3.79 18.89 35.45
N LYS A 205 3.70 18.94 34.12
CA LYS A 205 2.58 18.32 33.37
C LYS A 205 2.54 16.80 33.55
N LEU A 206 3.69 16.15 33.59
CA LEU A 206 3.78 14.71 33.84
C LEU A 206 3.31 14.35 35.26
N THR A 207 3.72 15.12 36.27
CA THR A 207 3.31 14.92 37.67
C THR A 207 1.81 15.10 37.83
N LEU A 208 1.26 16.22 37.32
CA LEU A 208 -0.18 16.51 37.40
C LEU A 208 -1.02 15.43 36.68
N GLY A 209 -0.59 15.00 35.48
CA GLY A 209 -1.29 13.94 34.75
C GLY A 209 -1.23 12.59 35.48
N THR A 210 -0.07 12.24 36.06
CA THR A 210 0.08 11.01 36.85
C THR A 210 -0.81 11.04 38.10
N GLN A 211 -0.87 12.17 38.81
CA GLN A 211 -1.74 12.33 39.97
C GLN A 211 -3.22 12.22 39.59
N ALA A 212 -3.65 12.82 38.48
CA ALA A 212 -5.01 12.69 37.98
C ALA A 212 -5.35 11.22 37.63
N TYR A 213 -4.43 10.51 37.00
CA TYR A 213 -4.59 9.07 36.70
C TYR A 213 -4.74 8.23 37.97
N LEU A 214 -3.90 8.46 38.99
CA LEU A 214 -3.99 7.74 40.28
C LEU A 214 -5.30 8.03 41.02
N LYS A 215 -5.83 9.26 40.93
CA LYS A 215 -7.15 9.61 41.50
C LYS A 215 -8.29 8.87 40.80
N GLN A 216 -8.23 8.71 39.47
CA GLN A 216 -9.24 7.99 38.69
C GLN A 216 -9.08 6.47 38.79
N HIS A 217 -7.87 6.00 39.06
CA HIS A 217 -7.53 4.58 39.14
C HIS A 217 -6.78 4.27 40.46
N PRO A 218 -7.46 4.34 41.62
CA PRO A 218 -6.82 4.16 42.93
C PRO A 218 -6.24 2.76 43.14
N LYS A 219 -6.68 1.76 42.35
CA LYS A 219 -6.15 0.38 42.35
C LYS A 219 -5.09 0.13 41.27
N ALA A 220 -4.59 1.16 40.60
CA ALA A 220 -3.60 1.00 39.55
C ALA A 220 -2.30 0.40 40.10
N THR A 221 -1.81 -0.64 39.43
CA THR A 221 -0.52 -1.25 39.75
C THR A 221 0.63 -0.34 39.32
N ALA A 222 1.80 -0.50 39.95
CA ALA A 222 3.01 0.23 39.56
C ALA A 222 3.36 0.08 38.07
N ARG A 223 3.07 -1.10 37.47
CA ARG A 223 3.27 -1.32 36.02
C ARG A 223 2.34 -0.45 35.18
N GLN A 224 1.06 -0.36 35.53
CA GLN A 224 0.07 0.46 34.81
C GLN A 224 0.42 1.95 34.89
N VAL A 225 0.84 2.42 36.07
CA VAL A 225 1.28 3.81 36.27
C VAL A 225 2.50 4.12 35.40
N LYS A 226 3.49 3.21 35.35
CA LYS A 226 4.67 3.37 34.51
C LYS A 226 4.33 3.41 33.01
N THR A 227 3.43 2.53 32.54
CA THR A 227 2.97 2.54 31.15
C THR A 227 2.24 3.86 30.82
N TYR A 228 1.37 4.33 31.72
CA TYR A 228 0.68 5.60 31.55
C TYR A 228 1.65 6.79 31.48
N GLN A 229 2.64 6.84 32.38
CA GLN A 229 3.68 7.88 32.37
C GLN A 229 4.46 7.91 31.06
N GLN A 230 4.87 6.75 30.54
CA GLN A 230 5.56 6.65 29.25
C GLN A 230 4.68 7.15 28.09
N GLN A 231 3.40 6.79 28.10
CA GLN A 231 2.44 7.26 27.09
C GLN A 231 2.21 8.77 27.19
N LEU A 232 2.04 9.30 28.40
CA LEU A 232 1.84 10.74 28.61
C LEU A 232 3.09 11.54 28.21
N LEU A 233 4.29 11.04 28.52
CA LEU A 233 5.55 11.62 28.08
C LEU A 233 5.59 11.71 26.54
N ALA A 234 5.26 10.63 25.83
CA ALA A 234 5.19 10.61 24.37
C ALA A 234 4.23 11.68 23.81
N ILE A 235 3.03 11.79 24.41
CA ILE A 235 2.01 12.77 24.02
C ILE A 235 2.53 14.19 24.21
N LEU A 236 3.09 14.49 25.38
CA LEU A 236 3.61 15.83 25.71
C LEU A 236 4.79 16.21 24.80
N THR A 237 5.67 15.26 24.49
CA THR A 237 6.77 15.48 23.54
C THR A 237 6.23 15.83 22.16
N ILE A 238 5.23 15.11 21.65
CA ILE A 238 4.61 15.41 20.34
C ILE A 238 3.91 16.76 20.34
N GLN A 239 3.23 17.12 21.42
CA GLN A 239 2.63 18.44 21.57
C GLN A 239 3.69 19.54 21.47
N GLY A 240 4.81 19.38 22.18
CA GLY A 240 5.95 20.31 22.09
C GLY A 240 6.49 20.43 20.66
N LEU A 241 6.70 19.30 19.97
CA LEU A 241 7.15 19.29 18.58
C LEU A 241 6.17 19.99 17.64
N ARG A 242 4.86 19.80 17.82
CA ARG A 242 3.83 20.50 17.04
C ARG A 242 3.85 22.01 17.30
N THR A 243 4.13 22.45 18.51
CA THR A 243 4.28 23.89 18.81
C THR A 243 5.43 24.49 18.03
N VAL A 244 6.61 23.84 18.04
CA VAL A 244 7.78 24.29 17.26
C VAL A 244 7.43 24.46 15.78
N LEU A 245 6.77 23.46 15.20
CA LEU A 245 6.36 23.48 13.79
C LEU A 245 5.32 24.55 13.43
N ARG A 246 4.63 25.14 14.41
CA ARG A 246 3.65 26.23 14.19
C ARG A 246 4.26 27.61 14.33
N THR A 247 5.37 27.73 15.07
CA THR A 247 6.04 29.00 15.35
C THR A 247 7.21 29.31 14.41
N SER A 248 7.57 28.35 13.55
CA SER A 248 8.60 28.45 12.51
C SER A 248 7.98 28.73 11.14
#